data_AF-A0A7S2DA14-F1
#
_entry.id   AF-A0A7S2DA14-F1
#
_cell.length_a   1.000
_cell.length_b   1.000
_cell.length_c   1.000
_cell.angle_alpha   90.00
_cell.angle_beta   90.00
_cell.angle_gamma   90.00
#
_symmetry.space_group_name_H-M   'P 1'
#
loop_
_entity.id
_entity.type
_entity.pdbx_description
1 polymer ?
#
loop_
_entity_poly.entity_id
_entity_poly.type
_entity_poly.pdbx_seq_one_letter_code
_entity_poly.pdbx_strand_id
1 'polypeptide(L)'
;NICGVSGSVADNHYLYMCRGVNGGLDEDRPICVDMCPTSAATSTFCPGENGNTRNVNDYATRSYAGKLCMPEDPALKEILRTKISREPGMKFFLVVNETFEDMWPIVIAVVMAILLGFLQLFLLRRFGMCFVWIGFVAMIGVPLVLGVTLISASYTGNLDDVIIFGDEQNAYMAGLLLVCFSLVLSALVMLSWKDLLVARMTTKAAVECILDTIGLLVEPFLAILIRMTVFVF
;
A
#
# COMPACT_ATOMS: atom_id res chain seq x y z
N ASN A 1 6.78 6.31 33.08
CA ASN A 1 7.92 7.17 32.74
C ASN A 1 8.35 6.88 31.32
N ILE A 2 8.27 7.87 30.44
CA ILE A 2 8.72 7.74 29.06
C ILE A 2 10.19 8.17 29.01
N CYS A 3 11.07 7.28 28.56
CA CYS A 3 12.50 7.55 28.38
C CYS A 3 12.70 8.71 27.39
N GLY A 4 13.58 9.67 27.72
CA GLY A 4 13.84 10.86 26.89
C GLY A 4 12.90 12.06 27.10
N VAL A 5 11.89 11.99 27.98
CA VAL A 5 10.96 13.12 28.23
C VAL A 5 11.17 13.78 29.60
N SER A 6 11.61 13.01 30.60
CA SER A 6 11.86 13.54 31.95
C SER A 6 13.28 14.09 32.07
N GLY A 7 13.46 15.24 32.73
CA GLY A 7 14.74 15.95 32.78
C GLY A 7 15.92 15.18 33.38
N SER A 8 15.69 14.15 34.20
CA SER A 8 16.73 13.26 34.74
C SER A 8 17.07 12.07 33.82
N VAL A 9 16.35 11.91 32.71
CA VAL A 9 16.40 10.76 31.80
C VAL A 9 16.37 11.22 30.34
N ALA A 10 16.78 12.48 30.08
CA ALA A 10 16.73 13.08 28.76
C ALA A 10 17.69 12.37 27.78
N ASP A 11 18.86 11.94 28.27
CA ASP A 11 19.88 11.29 27.46
C ASP A 11 19.62 9.79 27.23
N ASN A 12 18.73 9.16 28.01
CA ASN A 12 18.45 7.74 27.87
C ASN A 12 17.23 7.52 26.97
N HIS A 13 17.46 7.01 25.77
CA HIS A 13 16.45 6.91 24.72
C HIS A 13 15.72 5.56 24.68
N TYR A 14 16.32 4.50 25.24
CA TYR A 14 15.79 3.14 25.13
C TYR A 14 15.23 2.61 26.44
N LEU A 15 14.08 1.93 26.37
CA LEU A 15 13.47 1.20 27.45
C LEU A 15 14.07 -0.22 27.50
N TYR A 16 14.68 -0.58 28.62
CA TYR A 16 15.25 -1.90 28.87
C TYR A 16 14.56 -2.58 30.05
N MET A 17 14.27 -3.86 29.90
CA MET A 17 13.63 -4.66 30.95
C MET A 17 14.69 -5.44 31.73
N CYS A 18 14.68 -5.27 33.05
CA CYS A 18 15.67 -5.92 33.90
C CYS A 18 15.42 -7.42 34.02
N ARG A 19 16.48 -8.21 34.23
CA ARG A 19 16.31 -9.63 34.56
C ARG A 19 15.94 -9.80 36.05
N GLY A 20 14.88 -10.54 36.31
CA GLY A 20 14.38 -10.91 37.63
C GLY A 20 15.27 -11.95 38.34
N VAL A 21 15.07 -12.11 39.67
CA VAL A 21 15.84 -13.10 40.48
C VAL A 21 15.63 -14.52 39.96
N ASN A 22 14.42 -14.81 39.50
CA ASN A 22 14.00 -16.13 39.02
C ASN A 22 14.44 -16.40 37.57
N GLY A 23 15.27 -15.52 36.99
CA GLY A 23 15.73 -15.62 35.60
C GLY A 23 14.73 -15.11 34.55
N GLY A 24 13.52 -14.70 34.95
CA GLY A 24 12.53 -14.03 34.09
C GLY A 24 12.81 -12.54 33.86
N LEU A 25 11.90 -11.82 33.20
CA LEU A 25 11.96 -10.37 33.06
C LEU A 25 11.19 -9.70 34.21
N ASP A 26 11.78 -8.68 34.83
CA ASP A 26 11.08 -7.75 35.72
C ASP A 26 10.35 -6.73 34.84
N GLU A 27 9.12 -7.08 34.52
CA GLU A 27 8.31 -6.35 33.55
C GLU A 27 7.61 -5.12 34.14
N ASP A 28 7.63 -4.95 35.47
CA ASP A 28 6.88 -3.89 36.15
C ASP A 28 7.73 -2.64 36.37
N ARG A 29 9.06 -2.78 36.27
CA ARG A 29 10.02 -1.71 36.53
C ARG A 29 11.07 -1.63 35.43
N PRO A 30 10.68 -1.23 34.21
CA PRO A 30 11.65 -1.01 33.15
C PRO A 30 12.55 0.19 33.50
N ILE A 31 13.79 0.15 33.01
CA ILE A 31 14.76 1.22 33.16
C ILE A 31 15.04 1.87 31.80
N CYS A 32 15.51 3.11 31.83
CA CYS A 32 15.94 3.80 30.61
C CYS A 32 17.45 3.71 30.48
N VAL A 33 17.92 3.29 29.31
CA VAL A 33 19.34 3.17 28.96
C VAL A 33 19.66 4.00 27.72
N ASP A 34 20.90 4.46 27.62
CA ASP A 34 21.38 5.23 26.46
C ASP A 34 21.59 4.33 25.23
N MET A 35 22.02 3.08 25.43
CA MET A 35 22.21 2.10 24.35
C MET A 35 21.74 0.71 24.78
N CYS A 36 21.11 -0.02 23.87
CA CYS A 36 20.70 -1.41 24.11
C CYS A 36 21.92 -2.33 24.25
N PRO A 37 22.02 -3.13 25.33
CA PRO A 37 23.14 -4.04 25.52
C PRO A 37 23.16 -5.13 24.45
N THR A 38 24.29 -5.28 23.76
CA THR A 38 24.46 -6.26 22.67
C THR A 38 25.03 -7.60 23.15
N SER A 39 25.47 -7.69 24.41
CA SER A 39 26.08 -8.91 24.97
C SER A 39 25.78 -9.07 26.45
N ALA A 40 25.92 -10.30 26.96
CA ALA A 40 25.79 -10.60 28.39
C ALA A 40 27.04 -10.26 29.22
N ALA A 41 28.04 -9.62 28.60
CA ALA A 41 29.26 -9.21 29.29
C ALA A 41 29.11 -7.88 30.04
N THR A 42 28.07 -7.10 29.72
CA THR A 42 27.74 -5.86 30.42
C THR A 42 26.81 -6.14 31.60
N SER A 43 26.79 -5.23 32.57
CA SER A 43 25.93 -5.32 33.74
C SER A 43 25.29 -3.97 34.00
N THR A 44 23.98 -3.96 34.18
CA THR A 44 23.21 -2.74 34.42
C THR A 44 22.61 -2.74 35.83
N PHE A 45 22.53 -1.56 36.44
CA PHE A 45 21.89 -1.37 37.73
C PHE A 45 20.36 -1.40 37.59
N CYS A 46 19.75 -2.44 38.13
CA CYS A 46 18.32 -2.68 38.10
C CYS A 46 17.67 -2.43 39.46
N PRO A 47 16.44 -1.87 39.52
CA PRO A 47 15.71 -1.72 40.76
C PRO A 47 15.37 -3.10 41.37
N GLY A 48 15.72 -3.31 42.64
CA GLY A 48 15.34 -4.49 43.42
C GLY A 48 14.01 -4.30 44.16
N GLU A 49 13.49 -5.37 44.78
CA GLU A 49 12.19 -5.36 45.47
C GLU A 49 12.07 -4.30 46.59
N ASN A 50 13.18 -3.98 47.27
CA ASN A 50 13.20 -3.04 48.40
C ASN A 50 13.69 -1.63 48.04
N GLY A 51 13.67 -1.25 46.76
CA GLY A 51 14.24 0.01 46.29
C GLY A 51 15.77 0.03 46.23
N ASN A 52 16.43 -1.03 46.70
CA ASN A 52 17.88 -1.21 46.53
C ASN A 52 18.20 -1.49 45.07
N THR A 53 19.20 -0.82 44.51
CA THR A 53 19.74 -1.13 43.20
C THR A 53 20.61 -2.38 43.27
N ARG A 54 20.38 -3.33 42.38
CA ARG A 54 21.22 -4.53 42.22
C ARG A 54 21.92 -4.48 40.87
N ASN A 55 23.17 -4.90 40.83
CA ASN A 55 23.88 -5.07 39.57
C ASN A 55 23.50 -6.45 38.99
N VAL A 56 22.93 -6.47 37.78
CA VAL A 56 22.47 -7.70 37.11
C VAL A 56 23.17 -7.80 35.76
N ASN A 57 23.62 -9.01 35.41
CA ASN A 57 24.21 -9.24 34.10
C ASN A 57 23.16 -9.03 33.00
N ASP A 58 23.53 -8.28 31.98
CA ASP A 58 22.65 -7.99 30.87
C ASP A 58 22.44 -9.22 29.98
N TYR A 59 21.50 -9.10 29.06
CA TYR A 59 21.27 -10.07 28.00
C TYR A 59 21.36 -9.38 26.64
N ALA A 60 21.70 -10.15 25.60
CA ALA A 60 21.80 -9.61 24.25
C ALA A 60 20.43 -9.08 23.79
N THR A 61 20.40 -7.81 23.42
CA THR A 61 19.24 -7.11 22.90
C THR A 61 19.57 -6.38 21.61
N ARG A 62 18.52 -6.13 20.82
CA ARG A 62 18.55 -5.27 19.65
C ARG A 62 17.57 -4.12 19.82
N SER A 63 17.93 -2.95 19.30
CA SER A 63 17.01 -1.81 19.26
C SER A 63 15.79 -2.16 18.39
N TYR A 64 14.59 -1.99 18.95
CA TYR A 64 13.32 -2.21 18.30
C TYR A 64 12.49 -0.93 18.38
N ALA A 65 12.00 -0.47 17.24
CA ALA A 65 11.25 0.78 17.09
C ALA A 65 11.94 2.00 17.74
N GLY A 66 13.28 2.06 17.73
CA GLY A 66 14.08 3.19 18.20
C GLY A 66 13.96 3.54 19.70
N LYS A 67 13.15 2.78 20.47
CA LYS A 67 12.78 3.13 21.85
C LYS A 67 12.73 1.94 22.80
N LEU A 68 12.82 0.70 22.31
CA LEU A 68 12.72 -0.51 23.13
C LEU A 68 13.89 -1.45 22.84
N CYS A 69 14.50 -2.01 23.87
CA CYS A 69 15.51 -3.06 23.72
C CYS A 69 14.83 -4.44 23.70
N MET A 70 14.76 -5.06 22.52
CA MET A 70 14.15 -6.37 22.35
C MET A 70 15.19 -7.49 22.58
N PRO A 71 14.92 -8.48 23.44
CA PRO A 71 15.81 -9.64 23.61
C PRO A 71 15.99 -10.44 22.31
N GLU A 72 17.21 -10.94 22.10
CA GLU A 72 17.52 -11.89 21.01
C GLU A 72 17.10 -13.32 21.35
N ASP A 73 17.10 -13.69 22.63
CA ASP A 73 16.66 -15.00 23.10
C ASP A 73 15.15 -15.19 22.84
N PRO A 74 14.74 -16.24 22.08
CA PRO A 74 13.34 -16.48 21.74
C PRO A 74 12.45 -16.67 22.98
N ALA A 75 12.98 -17.21 24.09
CA ALA A 75 12.20 -17.44 25.30
C ALA A 75 11.81 -16.13 25.98
N LEU A 76 12.77 -15.20 26.14
CA LEU A 76 12.51 -13.87 26.72
C LEU A 76 11.67 -13.01 25.77
N LYS A 77 11.86 -13.17 24.46
CA LYS A 77 11.13 -12.44 23.44
C LYS A 77 9.64 -12.71 23.47
N GLU A 78 9.21 -13.97 23.64
CA GLU A 78 7.78 -14.31 23.70
C GLU A 78 7.13 -13.79 24.99
N ILE A 79 7.81 -13.84 26.13
CA ILE A 79 7.32 -13.26 27.39
C ILE A 79 7.03 -11.77 27.19
N LEU A 80 8.01 -11.02 26.67
CA LEU A 80 7.86 -9.59 26.42
C LEU A 80 6.73 -9.30 25.40
N ARG A 81 6.63 -10.10 24.34
CA ARG A 81 5.59 -9.95 23.31
C ARG A 81 4.19 -10.16 23.85
N THR A 82 3.99 -11.12 24.76
CA THR A 82 2.69 -11.36 25.38
C THR A 82 2.26 -10.20 26.28
N LYS A 83 3.17 -9.57 27.02
CA LYS A 83 2.85 -8.39 27.83
C LYS A 83 2.54 -7.17 26.97
N ILE A 84 3.40 -6.87 25.99
CA ILE A 84 3.14 -5.80 25.00
C ILE A 84 1.76 -6.01 24.37
N SER A 85 1.37 -7.26 24.14
CA SER A 85 0.09 -7.58 23.54
C SER A 85 -1.12 -7.35 24.44
N ARG A 86 -0.96 -7.34 25.75
CA ARG A 86 -2.04 -7.11 26.72
C ARG A 86 -2.33 -5.63 26.94
N GLU A 87 -1.35 -4.75 26.73
CA GLU A 87 -1.53 -3.32 26.89
C GLU A 87 -1.81 -2.63 25.53
N PRO A 88 -3.09 -2.32 25.22
CA PRO A 88 -3.46 -1.75 23.91
C PRO A 88 -2.79 -0.39 23.64
N GLY A 89 -2.50 0.39 24.69
CA GLY A 89 -1.80 1.67 24.56
C GLY A 89 -0.38 1.50 24.03
N MET A 90 0.38 0.55 24.58
CA MET A 90 1.79 0.35 24.19
C MET A 90 1.92 -0.21 22.77
N LYS A 91 0.98 -1.06 22.34
CA LYS A 91 0.85 -1.52 20.95
C LYS A 91 0.69 -0.36 19.98
N PHE A 92 -0.19 0.59 20.27
CA PHE A 92 -0.41 1.74 19.39
C PHE A 92 0.85 2.59 19.29
N PHE A 93 1.50 2.91 20.40
CA PHE A 93 2.75 3.70 20.39
C PHE A 93 3.90 3.01 19.65
N LEU A 94 4.09 1.70 19.83
CA LEU A 94 5.14 0.95 19.13
C LEU A 94 4.88 0.92 17.62
N VAL A 95 3.64 0.66 17.20
CA VAL A 95 3.26 0.68 15.79
C VAL A 95 3.45 2.07 15.22
N VAL A 96 2.96 3.10 15.90
CA VAL A 96 3.04 4.48 15.42
C VAL A 96 4.49 4.95 15.30
N ASN A 97 5.36 4.65 16.28
CA ASN A 97 6.76 5.06 16.24
C ASN A 97 7.58 4.30 15.20
N GLU A 98 7.32 2.99 15.02
CA GLU A 98 7.92 2.19 13.93
C GLU A 98 7.44 2.70 12.56
N THR A 99 6.19 3.16 12.46
CA THR A 99 5.65 3.70 11.21
C THR A 99 6.18 5.12 10.93
N PHE A 100 6.55 5.93 11.92
CA PHE A 100 6.95 7.32 11.69
C PHE A 100 8.28 7.48 10.94
N GLU A 101 9.27 6.62 11.18
CA GLU A 101 10.51 6.63 10.38
C GLU A 101 10.29 6.12 8.95
N ASP A 102 9.31 5.23 8.75
CA ASP A 102 8.93 4.67 7.44
C ASP A 102 7.64 5.30 6.86
N MET A 103 7.19 6.45 7.36
CA MET A 103 5.92 7.07 6.95
C MET A 103 6.04 7.78 5.61
N TRP A 104 7.26 8.16 5.24
CA TRP A 104 7.57 8.86 3.99
C TRP A 104 7.01 8.18 2.72
N PRO A 105 7.20 6.86 2.50
CA PRO A 105 6.60 6.17 1.36
C PRO A 105 5.07 6.20 1.35
N ILE A 106 4.42 6.14 2.51
CA ILE A 106 2.94 6.17 2.59
C ILE A 106 2.44 7.55 2.20
N VAL A 107 3.08 8.61 2.70
CA VAL A 107 2.73 9.99 2.33
C VAL A 107 2.93 10.21 0.82
N ILE A 108 4.06 9.75 0.26
CA ILE A 108 4.31 9.82 -1.18
C ILE A 108 3.24 9.05 -1.96
N ALA A 109 2.86 7.85 -1.52
CA ALA A 109 1.83 7.06 -2.19
C ALA A 109 0.47 7.76 -2.21
N VAL A 110 0.07 8.39 -1.09
CA VAL A 110 -1.17 9.17 -1.00
C VAL A 110 -1.10 10.38 -1.93
N VAL A 111 -0.01 11.14 -1.92
CA VAL A 111 0.18 12.30 -2.81
C VAL A 111 0.15 11.88 -4.28
N MET A 112 0.84 10.79 -4.63
CA MET A 112 0.84 10.24 -5.98
C MET A 112 -0.55 9.77 -6.41
N ALA A 113 -1.30 9.10 -5.54
CA ALA A 113 -2.68 8.68 -5.83
C ALA A 113 -3.59 9.89 -6.10
N ILE A 114 -3.44 10.97 -5.33
CA ILE A 114 -4.17 12.22 -5.54
C ILE A 114 -3.78 12.83 -6.90
N LEU A 115 -2.49 12.96 -7.20
CA LEU A 115 -2.00 13.49 -8.47
C LEU A 115 -2.47 12.64 -9.67
N LEU A 116 -2.43 11.32 -9.55
CA LEU A 116 -2.94 10.37 -10.55
C LEU A 116 -4.45 10.52 -10.75
N GLY A 117 -5.22 10.69 -9.68
CA GLY A 117 -6.67 10.96 -9.76
C GLY A 117 -6.97 12.26 -10.50
N PHE A 118 -6.26 13.36 -10.18
CA PHE A 118 -6.40 14.63 -10.89
C PHE A 118 -5.96 14.52 -12.36
N LEU A 119 -4.87 13.81 -12.63
CA LEU A 119 -4.39 13.55 -13.99
C LEU A 119 -5.41 12.75 -14.80
N GLN A 120 -6.04 11.75 -14.20
CA GLN A 120 -7.12 10.97 -14.82
C GLN A 120 -8.33 11.85 -15.15
N LEU A 121 -8.77 12.71 -14.22
CA LEU A 121 -9.86 13.66 -14.49
C LEU A 121 -9.49 14.64 -15.61
N PHE A 122 -8.24 15.11 -15.64
CA PHE A 122 -7.73 15.98 -16.70
C PHE A 122 -7.70 15.27 -18.07
N LEU A 123 -7.24 14.02 -18.11
CA LEU A 123 -7.23 13.17 -19.30
C LEU A 123 -8.65 12.90 -19.79
N LEU A 124 -9.59 12.60 -18.90
CA LEU A 124 -11.00 12.41 -19.27
C LEU A 124 -11.60 13.70 -19.86
N ARG A 125 -11.28 14.87 -19.28
CA ARG A 125 -11.73 16.17 -19.79
C ARG A 125 -11.17 16.48 -21.19
N ARG A 126 -9.88 16.23 -21.42
CA ARG A 126 -9.21 16.62 -22.66
C ARG A 126 -9.30 15.56 -23.76
N PHE A 127 -9.13 14.29 -23.40
CA PHE A 127 -8.95 13.16 -24.31
C PHE A 127 -10.03 12.09 -24.19
N GLY A 128 -11.08 12.28 -23.38
CA GLY A 128 -12.14 11.26 -23.21
C GLY A 128 -12.71 10.77 -24.54
N MET A 129 -12.89 11.66 -25.52
CA MET A 129 -13.35 11.27 -26.86
C MET A 129 -12.28 10.49 -27.64
N CYS A 130 -11.02 10.91 -27.57
CA CYS A 130 -9.92 10.22 -28.24
C CYS A 130 -9.74 8.79 -27.70
N PHE A 131 -9.80 8.61 -26.38
CA PHE A 131 -9.69 7.30 -25.74
C PHE A 131 -10.80 6.34 -26.18
N VAL A 132 -12.05 6.82 -26.16
CA VAL A 132 -13.21 6.01 -26.59
C VAL A 132 -13.08 5.63 -28.06
N TRP A 133 -12.67 6.56 -28.92
CA TRP A 133 -12.44 6.27 -30.34
C TRP A 133 -11.30 5.28 -30.57
N ILE A 134 -10.16 5.43 -29.90
CA ILE A 134 -9.04 4.49 -29.98
C ILE A 134 -9.48 3.10 -29.52
N GLY A 135 -10.24 3.02 -28.42
CA GLY A 135 -10.81 1.76 -27.93
C GLY A 135 -11.72 1.08 -28.95
N PHE A 136 -12.62 1.82 -29.60
CA PHE A 136 -13.47 1.26 -30.66
C PHE A 136 -12.69 0.85 -31.90
N VAL A 137 -11.75 1.68 -32.36
CA VAL A 137 -10.89 1.35 -33.50
C VAL A 137 -10.05 0.12 -33.20
N ALA A 138 -9.52 -0.03 -31.98
CA ALA A 138 -8.77 -1.22 -31.58
C ALA A 138 -9.69 -2.46 -31.49
N MET A 139 -10.84 -2.36 -30.83
CA MET A 139 -11.77 -3.49 -30.66
C MET A 139 -12.39 -3.97 -31.98
N ILE A 140 -12.61 -3.08 -32.95
CA ILE A 140 -13.13 -3.45 -34.28
C ILE A 140 -11.98 -3.82 -35.22
N GLY A 141 -10.92 -3.01 -35.24
CA GLY A 141 -9.82 -3.12 -36.18
C GLY A 141 -8.96 -4.36 -35.97
N VAL A 142 -8.63 -4.72 -34.73
CA VAL A 142 -7.79 -5.90 -34.44
C VAL A 142 -8.45 -7.19 -34.94
N PRO A 143 -9.68 -7.56 -34.54
CA PRO A 143 -10.31 -8.78 -35.05
C PRO A 143 -10.62 -8.72 -36.55
N LEU A 144 -10.90 -7.55 -37.12
CA LEU A 144 -11.09 -7.39 -38.56
C LEU A 144 -9.79 -7.70 -39.33
N VAL A 145 -8.66 -7.08 -38.93
CA VAL A 145 -7.36 -7.30 -39.56
C VAL A 145 -6.95 -8.76 -39.41
N LEU A 146 -7.06 -9.32 -38.20
CA LEU A 146 -6.74 -10.73 -37.97
C LEU A 146 -7.63 -11.65 -38.81
N GLY A 147 -8.95 -11.42 -38.85
CA GLY A 147 -9.87 -12.22 -39.66
C GLY A 147 -9.58 -12.16 -41.15
N VAL A 148 -9.29 -10.97 -41.70
CA VAL A 148 -8.92 -10.80 -43.11
C VAL A 148 -7.58 -11.48 -43.41
N THR A 149 -6.58 -11.35 -42.53
CA THR A 149 -5.30 -12.04 -42.72
C THR A 149 -5.45 -13.55 -42.73
N LEU A 150 -6.27 -14.13 -41.85
CA LEU A 150 -6.58 -15.57 -41.84
C LEU A 150 -7.28 -16.03 -43.12
N ILE A 151 -8.26 -15.28 -43.61
CA ILE A 151 -8.94 -15.59 -44.89
C ILE A 151 -7.93 -15.52 -46.04
N SER A 152 -7.07 -14.50 -46.09
CA SER A 152 -6.06 -14.37 -47.15
C SER A 152 -5.01 -15.49 -47.12
N ALA A 153 -4.64 -15.96 -45.92
CA ALA A 153 -3.74 -17.10 -45.75
C ALA A 153 -4.38 -18.40 -46.25
N SER A 154 -5.69 -18.60 -46.01
CA SER A 154 -6.41 -19.78 -46.52
C SER A 154 -6.48 -19.86 -48.05
N TYR A 155 -6.43 -18.72 -48.76
CA TYR A 155 -6.44 -18.71 -50.24
C TYR A 155 -5.05 -18.93 -50.84
N THR A 156 -4.00 -18.48 -50.16
CA THR A 156 -2.63 -18.53 -50.69
C THR A 156 -1.90 -19.82 -50.36
N GLY A 157 -2.45 -20.64 -49.43
CA GLY A 157 -1.83 -21.89 -48.99
C GLY A 157 -0.56 -21.69 -48.14
N ASN A 158 -0.19 -20.44 -47.83
CA ASN A 158 0.98 -20.09 -47.03
C ASN A 158 0.64 -20.08 -45.53
N LEU A 159 0.26 -21.25 -44.99
CA LEU A 159 -0.10 -21.41 -43.57
C LEU A 159 1.09 -21.75 -42.66
N ASP A 160 2.31 -21.84 -43.21
CA ASP A 160 3.48 -22.36 -42.49
C ASP A 160 3.88 -21.55 -41.24
N ASP A 161 3.49 -20.27 -41.15
CA ASP A 161 3.79 -19.43 -39.97
C ASP A 161 2.68 -19.46 -38.88
N VAL A 162 1.50 -20.04 -39.16
CA VAL A 162 0.36 -20.05 -38.23
C VAL A 162 0.11 -21.47 -37.70
N ILE A 163 0.97 -21.90 -36.79
CA ILE A 163 1.07 -23.27 -36.22
C ILE A 163 -0.22 -23.72 -35.49
N ILE A 164 -1.17 -22.81 -35.22
CA ILE A 164 -2.26 -23.04 -34.26
C ILE A 164 -3.46 -23.79 -34.85
N PHE A 165 -3.73 -23.69 -36.16
CA PHE A 165 -5.05 -24.09 -36.68
C PHE A 165 -5.15 -25.46 -37.35
N GLY A 166 -4.03 -26.10 -37.72
CA GLY A 166 -3.93 -27.52 -38.14
C GLY A 166 -4.71 -27.95 -39.39
N ASP A 167 -5.76 -27.23 -39.78
CA ASP A 167 -6.68 -27.52 -40.87
C ASP A 167 -7.11 -26.21 -41.55
N GLU A 168 -7.03 -26.17 -42.88
CA GLU A 168 -7.38 -25.03 -43.72
C GLU A 168 -8.85 -24.61 -43.53
N GLN A 169 -9.74 -25.58 -43.33
CA GLN A 169 -11.17 -25.33 -43.17
C GLN A 169 -11.47 -24.61 -41.85
N ASN A 170 -10.74 -24.92 -40.78
CA ASN A 170 -10.89 -24.27 -39.49
C ASN A 170 -10.38 -22.82 -39.52
N ALA A 171 -9.26 -22.56 -40.21
CA ALA A 171 -8.71 -21.21 -40.36
C ALA A 171 -9.68 -20.28 -41.10
N TYR A 172 -10.30 -20.76 -42.18
CA TYR A 172 -11.30 -20.00 -42.94
C TYR A 172 -12.54 -19.69 -42.08
N MET A 173 -13.09 -20.69 -41.37
CA MET A 173 -14.25 -20.45 -40.49
C MET A 173 -13.92 -19.48 -39.36
N ALA A 174 -12.75 -19.59 -38.72
CA ALA A 174 -12.31 -18.69 -37.66
C ALA A 174 -12.17 -17.25 -38.17
N GLY A 175 -11.57 -17.07 -39.35
CA GLY A 175 -11.45 -15.76 -40.00
C GLY A 175 -12.82 -15.14 -40.32
N LEU A 176 -13.75 -15.93 -40.87
CA LEU A 176 -15.11 -15.48 -41.16
C LEU A 176 -15.86 -15.05 -39.90
N LEU A 177 -15.76 -15.82 -38.82
CA LEU A 177 -16.38 -15.49 -37.53
C LEU A 177 -15.82 -14.19 -36.95
N LEU A 178 -14.50 -13.96 -37.02
CA LEU A 178 -13.86 -12.73 -36.56
C LEU A 178 -14.33 -11.50 -37.35
N VAL A 179 -14.44 -11.61 -38.67
CA VAL A 179 -14.96 -10.52 -39.51
C VAL A 179 -16.43 -10.24 -39.20
N CYS A 180 -17.27 -11.28 -39.11
CA CYS A 180 -18.68 -11.14 -38.74
C CYS A 180 -18.84 -10.50 -37.36
N PHE A 181 -18.06 -10.92 -36.37
CA PHE A 181 -18.07 -10.33 -35.03
C PHE A 181 -17.70 -8.85 -35.06
N SER A 182 -16.66 -8.48 -35.83
CA SER A 182 -16.24 -7.08 -35.99
C SER A 182 -17.31 -6.21 -36.65
N LEU A 183 -18.05 -6.76 -37.64
CA LEU A 183 -19.17 -6.08 -38.29
C LEU A 183 -20.35 -5.88 -37.33
N VAL A 184 -20.68 -6.90 -36.51
CA VAL A 184 -21.71 -6.78 -35.48
C VAL A 184 -21.33 -5.72 -34.45
N LEU A 185 -20.10 -5.74 -33.95
CA LEU A 185 -19.61 -4.70 -33.04
C LEU A 185 -19.68 -3.30 -33.66
N SER A 186 -19.27 -3.16 -34.93
CA SER A 186 -19.38 -1.88 -35.65
C SER A 186 -20.82 -1.42 -35.77
N ALA A 187 -21.76 -2.31 -36.08
CA ALA A 187 -23.19 -1.98 -36.13
C ALA A 187 -23.73 -1.56 -34.75
N LEU A 188 -23.36 -2.26 -33.68
CA LEU A 188 -23.73 -1.88 -32.31
C LEU A 188 -23.18 -0.50 -31.92
N VAL A 189 -21.95 -0.18 -32.31
CA VAL A 189 -21.36 1.16 -32.09
C VAL A 189 -22.11 2.24 -32.86
N MET A 190 -22.50 1.97 -34.12
CA MET A 190 -23.32 2.90 -34.90
C MET A 190 -24.69 3.14 -34.26
N LEU A 191 -25.33 2.09 -33.75
CA LEU A 191 -26.62 2.19 -33.04
C LEU A 191 -26.48 2.99 -31.73
N SER A 192 -25.37 2.81 -31.01
CA SER A 192 -25.10 3.44 -29.72
C SER A 192 -24.47 4.84 -29.83
N TRP A 193 -24.28 5.36 -31.04
CA TRP A 193 -23.58 6.63 -31.27
C TRP A 193 -24.23 7.82 -30.54
N LYS A 194 -25.56 7.85 -30.51
CA LYS A 194 -26.32 8.91 -29.82
C LYS A 194 -26.12 8.86 -28.30
N ASP A 195 -26.16 7.66 -27.73
CA ASP A 195 -26.02 7.46 -26.28
C ASP A 195 -24.60 7.79 -25.81
N LEU A 196 -23.58 7.46 -26.61
CA LEU A 196 -22.20 7.85 -26.36
C LEU A 196 -22.00 9.37 -26.35
N LEU A 197 -22.70 10.08 -27.23
CA LEU A 197 -22.67 11.55 -27.25
C LEU A 197 -23.31 12.14 -26.00
N VAL A 198 -24.44 11.59 -25.56
CA VAL A 198 -25.10 12.02 -24.32
C VAL A 198 -24.23 11.72 -23.10
N ALA A 199 -23.66 10.52 -23.00
CA ALA A 199 -22.76 10.13 -21.93
C ALA A 199 -21.51 11.03 -21.86
N ARG A 200 -21.01 11.49 -23.01
CA ARG A 200 -19.91 12.47 -23.06
C ARG A 200 -20.31 13.82 -22.47
N MET A 201 -21.52 14.29 -22.79
CA MET A 201 -21.97 15.59 -22.29
C MET A 201 -22.22 15.55 -20.77
N THR A 202 -22.79 14.46 -20.26
CA THR A 202 -23.01 14.29 -18.82
C THR A 202 -21.69 14.14 -18.05
N THR A 203 -20.73 13.38 -18.57
CA THR A 203 -19.39 13.25 -17.96
C THR A 203 -18.65 14.58 -17.95
N LYS A 204 -18.71 15.36 -19.04
CA LYS A 204 -18.09 16.69 -19.07
C LYS A 204 -18.73 17.62 -18.03
N ALA A 205 -20.05 17.65 -17.94
CA ALA A 205 -20.77 18.45 -16.95
C ALA A 205 -20.46 18.00 -15.52
N ALA A 206 -20.38 16.69 -15.26
CA ALA A 206 -20.02 16.14 -13.96
C ALA A 206 -18.59 16.52 -13.55
N VAL A 207 -17.63 16.46 -14.49
CA VAL A 207 -16.25 16.87 -14.24
C VAL A 207 -16.15 18.38 -13.96
N GLU A 208 -16.90 19.21 -14.68
CA GLU A 208 -16.98 20.66 -14.40
C GLU A 208 -17.52 20.92 -12.99
N CYS A 209 -18.59 20.23 -12.59
CA CYS A 209 -19.14 20.32 -11.23
C CYS A 209 -18.15 19.86 -10.13
N ILE A 210 -17.44 18.75 -10.36
CA ILE A 210 -16.41 18.26 -9.42
C ILE A 210 -15.27 19.26 -9.29
N LEU A 211 -14.82 19.86 -10.39
CA LEU A 211 -13.74 20.86 -10.39
C LEU A 211 -14.18 22.17 -9.75
N ASP A 212 -15.43 22.59 -9.93
CA ASP A 212 -15.98 23.78 -9.27
C ASP A 212 -16.15 23.57 -7.76
N THR A 213 -16.26 22.33 -7.31
CA THR A 213 -16.46 21.98 -5.90
C THR A 213 -15.25 21.28 -5.27
N ILE A 214 -14.03 21.63 -5.69
CA ILE A 214 -12.77 21.11 -5.12
C ILE A 214 -12.69 21.29 -3.59
N GLY A 215 -13.35 22.31 -3.03
CA GLY A 215 -13.42 22.51 -1.58
C GLY A 215 -13.99 21.31 -0.80
N LEU A 216 -14.97 20.60 -1.36
CA LEU A 216 -15.56 19.39 -0.74
C LEU A 216 -14.61 18.19 -0.73
N LEU A 217 -13.67 18.14 -1.68
CA LEU A 217 -12.65 17.07 -1.71
C LEU A 217 -11.59 17.27 -0.63
N VAL A 218 -11.31 18.51 -0.23
CA VAL A 218 -10.33 18.82 0.82
C VAL A 218 -10.92 18.60 2.23
N GLU A 219 -12.24 18.72 2.38
CA GLU A 219 -12.96 18.54 3.64
C GLU A 219 -12.69 17.20 4.36
N PRO A 220 -12.78 16.01 3.71
CA PRO A 220 -12.46 14.74 4.38
C PRO A 220 -11.00 14.64 4.81
N PHE A 221 -10.06 15.23 4.05
CA PHE A 221 -8.65 15.26 4.44
C PHE A 221 -8.41 16.15 5.65
N LEU A 222 -9.04 17.33 5.68
CA LEU A 222 -9.02 18.22 6.85
C LEU A 222 -9.61 17.53 8.08
N ALA A 223 -10.75 16.84 7.94
CA ALA A 223 -11.37 16.11 9.03
C ALA A 223 -10.46 14.99 9.57
N ILE A 224 -9.76 14.26 8.69
CA ILE A 224 -8.79 13.23 9.08
C ILE A 224 -7.57 13.86 9.76
N LEU A 225 -7.01 14.94 9.20
CA LEU A 225 -5.87 15.66 9.80
C LEU A 225 -6.22 16.18 11.20
N ILE A 226 -7.40 16.80 11.37
CA ILE A 226 -7.88 17.27 12.66
C ILE A 226 -7.99 16.10 13.64
N ARG A 227 -8.63 14.99 13.25
CA ARG A 227 -8.75 13.81 14.12
C ARG A 227 -7.40 13.22 14.50
N MET A 228 -6.44 13.17 13.57
CA MET A 228 -5.09 12.68 13.85
C MET A 228 -4.35 13.62 14.81
N THR A 229 -4.43 14.94 14.62
CA THR A 229 -3.82 15.90 15.56
C THR A 229 -4.43 15.81 16.95
N VAL A 230 -5.76 15.71 17.07
CA VAL A 230 -6.46 15.57 18.36
C VAL A 230 -6.14 14.24 19.05
N PHE A 231 -5.82 13.18 18.31
CA PHE A 231 -5.46 11.89 18.92
C PHE A 231 -4.01 11.82 19.39
N VAL A 232 -3.15 12.72 18.88
CA VAL A 232 -1.72 12.77 19.21
C VAL A 232 -1.43 13.69 20.40
N PHE A 233 -2.29 14.67 20.67
CA PHE A 233 -2.21 15.59 21.82
C PHE A 233 -3.11 15.15 22.97
#